data_AF-A0A7Y2ZFD4-F1
#
_entry.id   AF-A0A7Y2ZFD4-F1
#
_cell.length_a   1.000
_cell.length_b   1.000
_cell.length_c   1.000
_cell.angle_alpha   90.00
_cell.angle_beta   90.00
_cell.angle_gamma   90.00
#
_symmetry.space_group_name_H-M   'P 1'
#
loop_
_entity.id
_entity.type
_entity.pdbx_description
1 polymer ?
#
loop_
_entity_poly.entity_id
_entity_poly.type
_entity_poly.pdbx_seq_one_letter_code
_entity_poly.pdbx_strand_id
1 'polypeptide(L)' 'ALLSEAGFIDVSLEPTRIYRPEEARDILEAHGLDPEAVAADVEGRLMAAFVRATKPEPAAEAACRGSDCCA' A
#
# COMPACT_ATOMS: atom_id res chain seq x y z
N ALA A 1 6.18 -7.03 -4.02
CA ALA A 1 6.07 -7.86 -5.24
C ALA A 1 4.84 -7.49 -6.06
N LEU A 2 3.63 -7.61 -5.50
CA LEU A 2 2.35 -7.40 -6.22
C LEU A 2 2.29 -6.18 -7.17
N LEU A 3 2.70 -4.98 -6.72
CA LEU A 3 2.64 -3.77 -7.55
C LEU A 3 3.69 -3.73 -8.66
N SER A 4 4.90 -4.22 -8.37
CA SER A 4 5.98 -4.33 -9.37
C SER A 4 5.64 -5.38 -10.43
N GLU A 5 5.02 -6.50 -10.02
CA GLU A 5 4.52 -7.55 -10.93
C GLU A 5 3.37 -7.06 -11.81
N ALA A 6 2.51 -6.19 -11.26
CA ALA A 6 1.49 -5.49 -12.02
C ALA A 6 2.06 -4.40 -12.97
N GLY A 7 3.38 -4.21 -12.98
CA GLY A 7 4.08 -3.28 -13.88
C GLY A 7 4.17 -1.84 -13.38
N PHE A 8 3.78 -1.55 -12.13
CA PHE A 8 3.97 -0.22 -11.55
C PHE A 8 5.43 0.01 -11.16
N ILE A 9 5.88 1.26 -11.32
CA ILE A 9 7.21 1.73 -10.95
C ILE A 9 7.12 2.69 -9.75
N ASP A 10 8.26 2.99 -9.11
CA ASP A 10 8.36 3.90 -7.95
C ASP A 10 7.40 3.56 -6.79
N VAL A 11 7.30 2.27 -6.44
CA VAL A 11 6.44 1.81 -5.35
C VAL A 11 6.99 2.28 -4.00
N SER A 12 6.18 3.04 -3.26
CA SER A 12 6.49 3.54 -1.92
C SER A 12 5.35 3.22 -0.94
N LEU A 13 5.73 2.91 0.30
CA LEU A 13 4.82 2.68 1.41
C LEU A 13 5.03 3.78 2.45
N GLU A 14 3.98 4.58 2.70
CA GLU A 14 3.99 5.65 3.69
C GLU A 14 3.13 5.25 4.90
N PRO A 15 3.73 4.80 6.01
CA PRO A 15 2.98 4.42 7.20
C PRO A 15 2.33 5.65 7.84
N THR A 16 1.02 5.55 8.08
CA THR A 16 0.22 6.64 8.68
C THR A 16 -0.13 6.38 10.13
N ARG A 17 -0.32 5.12 10.51
CA ARG A 17 -0.60 4.72 11.88
C ARG A 17 -0.09 3.30 12.13
N ILE A 18 0.56 3.12 13.27
CA ILE A 18 0.94 1.80 13.80
C ILE A 18 -0.08 1.48 14.90
N TYR A 19 -0.73 0.33 14.81
CA TYR A 19 -1.74 -0.11 15.77
C TYR A 19 -1.11 -1.01 16.82
N ARG A 20 -1.62 -0.92 18.04
CA ARG A 20 -1.38 -1.95 19.05
C ARG A 20 -2.26 -3.18 18.77
N PRO A 21 -1.86 -4.38 19.20
CA PRO A 21 -2.63 -5.60 18.99
C PRO A 21 -4.09 -5.47 19.46
N GLU A 22 -4.32 -4.77 20.58
CA GLU A 22 -5.65 -4.59 21.15
C GLU A 22 -6.55 -3.70 20.28
N GLU A 23 -5.96 -2.71 19.59
CA GLU A 23 -6.68 -1.82 18.67
C GLU A 23 -6.98 -2.52 17.32
N ALA A 24 -6.24 -3.58 16.99
CA ALA A 24 -6.39 -4.31 15.74
C ALA A 24 -7.20 -5.60 15.88
N ARG A 25 -7.80 -5.87 17.05
CA ARG A 25 -8.65 -7.05 17.28
C ARG A 25 -9.69 -7.27 16.21
N ASP A 26 -10.48 -6.25 15.90
CA ASP A 26 -11.55 -6.34 14.90
C ASP A 26 -11.01 -6.70 13.50
N ILE A 27 -9.80 -6.21 13.17
CA ILE A 27 -9.14 -6.50 11.89
C ILE A 27 -8.63 -7.95 11.86
N LEU A 28 -8.02 -8.42 12.95
CA LEU A 28 -7.51 -9.78 13.09
C LEU A 28 -8.66 -10.81 13.05
N GLU A 29 -9.73 -10.56 13.82
CA GLU A 29 -10.93 -11.39 13.85
C GLU A 29 -11.61 -11.44 12.48
N ALA A 30 -11.68 -10.31 11.75
CA ALA A 30 -12.21 -10.28 10.38
C ALA A 30 -11.41 -11.12 9.38
N HIS A 31 -10.12 -11.35 9.65
CA HIS A 31 -9.25 -12.23 8.86
C HIS A 31 -9.16 -13.65 9.43
N GLY A 32 -9.95 -13.99 10.45
CA GLY A 32 -9.98 -15.32 11.07
C GLY A 32 -8.75 -15.64 11.92
N LEU A 33 -8.02 -14.63 12.35
CA LEU A 33 -6.86 -14.76 13.24
C LEU A 33 -7.31 -14.54 14.69
N ASP A 34 -6.82 -15.38 15.60
CA ASP A 34 -7.04 -15.22 17.04
C ASP A 34 -6.11 -14.11 17.58
N PRO A 35 -6.65 -12.96 18.02
CA PRO A 35 -5.85 -11.83 18.47
C PRO A 35 -4.94 -12.17 19.64
N GLU A 36 -5.40 -12.99 20.59
CA GLU A 36 -4.63 -13.37 21.78
C GLU A 36 -3.46 -14.29 21.42
N ALA A 37 -3.64 -15.16 20.42
CA ALA A 37 -2.59 -16.07 19.97
C ALA A 37 -1.49 -15.38 19.16
N VAL A 38 -1.84 -14.31 18.43
CA VAL A 38 -0.88 -13.60 17.55
C VAL A 38 -0.39 -12.27 18.11
N ALA A 39 -0.93 -11.80 19.24
CA ALA A 39 -0.64 -10.48 19.82
C ALA A 39 0.86 -10.16 19.90
N ALA A 40 1.66 -11.08 20.45
CA ALA A 40 3.10 -10.89 20.59
C ALA A 40 3.85 -10.81 19.25
N ASP A 41 3.35 -11.47 18.21
CA ASP A 41 3.95 -11.48 16.88
C ASP A 41 3.57 -10.23 16.07
N VAL A 42 2.37 -9.69 16.31
CA VAL A 42 1.83 -8.56 15.55
C VAL A 42 2.05 -7.19 16.23
N GLU A 43 2.49 -7.17 17.49
CA GLU A 43 2.81 -5.97 18.24
C GLU A 43 3.79 -5.07 17.49
N GLY A 44 3.35 -3.86 17.16
CA GLY A 44 4.13 -2.86 16.43
C GLY A 44 4.37 -3.18 14.95
N ARG A 45 3.88 -4.31 14.44
CA ARG A 45 4.00 -4.72 13.02
C ARG A 45 2.73 -4.49 12.22
N LEU A 46 1.60 -4.32 12.89
CA LEU A 46 0.35 -3.89 12.25
C LEU A 46 0.38 -2.40 12.01
N MET A 47 0.42 -2.02 10.74
CA MET A 47 0.43 -0.62 10.32
C MET A 47 -0.58 -0.40 9.19
N ALA A 48 -1.30 0.71 9.28
CA ALA A 48 -1.95 1.30 8.11
C ALA A 48 -0.91 2.13 7.36
N ALA A 49 -0.87 1.95 6.04
CA ALA A 49 0.03 2.69 5.17
C ALA A 49 -0.69 3.10 3.88
N PHE A 50 -0.33 4.26 3.36
CA PHE A 50 -0.64 4.61 1.98
C PHE A 50 0.33 3.91 1.05
N VAL A 51 -0.21 3.28 0.00
CA VAL A 51 0.59 2.66 -1.05
C VAL A 51 0.57 3.60 -2.24
N ARG A 52 1.75 4.11 -2.64
CA ARG A 52 1.93 4.94 -3.81
C ARG A 52 2.72 4.18 -4.86
N ALA A 53 2.29 4.29 -6.11
CA ALA A 53 3.02 3.74 -7.24
C ALA A 53 2.69 4.55 -8.50
N THR A 54 3.65 4.63 -9.41
CA THR A 54 3.52 5.35 -10.67
C THR A 54 3.21 4.35 -11.79
N LYS A 55 2.17 4.65 -12.58
CA LYS A 55 1.90 3.88 -13.80
C LYS A 55 3.02 4.16 -14.80
N PRO A 56 3.65 3.14 -15.41
CA PRO A 56 4.70 3.36 -16.40
C PRO A 56 4.11 4.06 -17.63
N GLU A 57 4.81 5.09 -18.12
CA GLU A 57 4.49 5.73 -19.40
C GLU A 57 4.65 4.69 -20.53
N PRO A 58 3.62 4.45 -21.36
CA PRO A 58 3.81 3.66 -22.56
C PRO A 58 4.82 4.39 -23.48
N ALA A 59 5.86 3.66 -23.91
CA ALA A 59 7.00 4.17 -24.68
C ALA A 59 6.66 4.85 -26.04
N ALA A 60 5.38 5.02 -26.37
CA ALA A 60 4.89 5.65 -27.60
C ALA A 60 3.95 6.87 -27.37
N GLU A 61 3.63 7.25 -26.13
CA GLU A 61 2.55 8.21 -25.83
C GLU A 61 2.98 9.47 -25.06
N ALA A 62 4.29 9.66 -24.83
CA ALA A 62 4.85 10.85 -24.18
C ALA A 62 4.87 12.11 -25.08
N ALA A 63 4.41 12.03 -26.33
CA ALA A 63 4.50 13.15 -27.27
C ALA A 63 3.40 14.21 -27.09
N CYS A 64 2.18 13.85 -26.64
CA CYS A 64 1.10 14.83 -26.52
C CYS A 64 0.09 14.52 -25.40
N ARG A 65 0.46 14.62 -24.12
CA ARG A 65 -0.53 14.71 -23.01
C ARG A 65 -0.07 15.69 -21.94
N GLY A 66 -0.64 16.89 -21.97
CA GLY A 66 -0.47 17.96 -21.00
C GLY A 66 -1.19 19.22 -21.47
N SER A 67 -1.41 20.19 -20.56
CA SER A 67 -1.90 21.53 -20.92
C SER A 67 -0.97 22.26 -21.91
N ASP A 68 0.25 21.77 -22.07
CA ASP A 68 1.25 22.24 -23.03
C ASP A 68 1.02 21.77 -24.48
N CYS A 69 -0.01 20.95 -24.74
CA CYS A 69 -0.38 20.52 -26.10
C CYS A 69 -1.51 21.34 -26.74
N CYS A 70 -2.06 22.33 -26.02
CA CYS A 70 -3.05 23.25 -26.57
C CYS A 70 -2.36 24.50 -27.12
N ALA A 71 -1.90 24.43 -28.37
CA ALA A 71 -1.53 25.58 -29.20
C ALA A 71 -2.27 25.51 -30.54
#